data_AF-A0A8B9QQU4-F1
#
_entry.id   AF-A0A8B9QQU4-F1
#
_cell.length_a   1.000
_cell.length_b   1.000
_cell.length_c   1.000
_cell.angle_alpha   90.00
_cell.angle_beta   90.00
_cell.angle_gamma   90.00
#
_symmetry.space_group_name_H-M   'P 1'
#
loop_
_entity.id
_entity.type
_entity.pdbx_description
1 polymer ?
#
loop_
_entity_poly.entity_id
_entity_poly.type
_entity_poly.pdbx_seq_one_letter_code
_entity_poly.pdbx_strand_id
1 'polypeptide(L)'
;MFCRQNHVQLRIQALCANDTAQLCGDAGSGPKAHGRWMDEQVFFRKLSGLSTSTEIFKFLSSLEVMSDVMASGALQRISEVEVDEDGLKNPEELLESDVFKALCFQFEYEASKLSNAGLLNALQALIKLRIDPESTLMASLLSESEERLATRQLAVEHQCSLAESLLELEGPGCATLEQIVNRIQEEDIENWTPREMTVVYKMLQATVREGEQYHDLLSRMNSATLAIADQLSPNFTSIILNSLVVLQQTQAVPLVIALCKHSVKHVPYFTDDELVNVLDAFLYFGHREQSFTDALETHVPKSISSMHPETVSKVMQYCCQKTILSKPIFDAVAECFISDADRFTTSQIAECIAPFGTLNYLPPSASSLFRKLETVLHTRFSQFQPHTLLNLLHSCVLIQRYPVNFLPKIFSPYFLQHLQGKEQCPPGLDRFVASQLTRLFLTVTLECPFYQGPKLLPKYQVKAFLTPHCSLDFHLLKRVKAGLLYLLKERMYFASEVSTPVFLYNIEIKLDEEGFVLPAAQCEEVHKRIALCVDGRNRFCINSHNLLGEEAIKRRHLQLLGYKVVQVPFFEIESLHTSRKMAEYLHKKIFPHTYGLGC
;
A
#
# COMPACT_ATOMS: atom_id res chain seq x y z
N MET A 1 -4.22 -13.70 40.05
CA MET A 1 -3.56 -14.73 39.23
C MET A 1 -3.84 -14.43 37.75
N PHE A 2 -3.51 -13.22 37.32
CA PHE A 2 -3.97 -12.62 36.06
C PHE A 2 -2.75 -12.18 35.28
N CYS A 3 -2.53 -12.83 34.14
CA CYS A 3 -1.87 -12.33 32.94
C CYS A 3 -1.76 -13.51 31.96
N ARG A 4 -2.60 -13.52 30.93
CA ARG A 4 -2.26 -14.22 29.69
C ARG A 4 -1.89 -13.15 28.67
N GLN A 5 -0.62 -13.18 28.26
CA GLN A 5 -0.09 -12.36 27.17
C GLN A 5 -0.76 -12.77 25.86
N ASN A 6 -1.56 -11.89 25.29
CA ASN A 6 -1.87 -11.91 23.86
C ASN A 6 -1.37 -10.58 23.28
N HIS A 7 -0.28 -10.68 22.51
CA HIS A 7 0.26 -9.58 21.73
C HIS A 7 -0.64 -9.31 20.53
N VAL A 8 -1.32 -8.17 20.53
CA VAL A 8 -1.73 -7.46 19.32
C VAL A 8 -1.26 -6.02 19.48
N GLN A 9 -0.36 -5.61 18.60
CA GLN A 9 0.36 -4.34 18.67
C GLN A 9 -0.43 -3.30 17.88
N LEU A 10 -1.15 -2.42 18.57
CA LEU A 10 -1.78 -1.22 18.01
C LEU A 10 -1.16 -0.02 18.72
N ARG A 11 -0.32 0.74 18.01
CA ARG A 11 0.26 2.00 18.47
C ARG A 11 -0.74 3.13 18.22
N ILE A 12 -1.14 3.82 19.29
CA ILE A 12 -2.02 4.99 19.25
C ILE A 12 -1.16 6.21 19.60
N GLN A 13 -0.89 7.07 18.61
CA GLN A 13 -0.27 8.38 18.80
C GLN A 13 -1.30 9.41 19.30
N ALA A 14 -0.97 10.10 20.39
CA ALA A 14 -1.78 11.17 20.96
C ALA A 14 -1.55 12.51 20.23
N LEU A 15 -2.64 13.11 19.72
CA LEU A 15 -2.67 14.47 19.13
C LEU A 15 -3.11 15.47 20.20
N CYS A 16 -2.22 16.40 20.56
CA CYS A 16 -2.55 17.61 21.34
C CYS A 16 -2.94 18.75 20.39
N ALA A 17 -4.08 19.42 20.65
CA ALA A 17 -4.29 20.81 20.23
C ALA A 17 -5.31 21.51 21.15
N ASN A 18 -4.82 22.56 21.81
CA ASN A 18 -5.58 23.55 22.56
C ASN A 18 -6.38 24.46 21.62
N ASP A 19 -7.58 24.88 22.03
CA ASP A 19 -8.10 26.22 21.73
C ASP A 19 -9.16 26.62 22.77
N THR A 20 -8.83 27.60 23.61
CA THR A 20 -9.74 28.20 24.60
C THR A 20 -10.11 29.61 24.18
N ALA A 21 -11.40 29.84 23.89
CA ALA A 21 -11.99 31.17 23.79
C ALA A 21 -12.64 31.57 25.12
N GLN A 22 -12.19 32.69 25.70
CA GLN A 22 -12.73 33.31 26.91
C GLN A 22 -14.03 34.05 26.62
N LEU A 23 -15.06 33.87 27.45
CA LEU A 23 -16.12 34.86 27.66
C LEU A 23 -16.43 35.01 29.15
N CYS A 24 -16.42 36.26 29.58
CA CYS A 24 -16.55 36.74 30.95
C CYS A 24 -18.03 37.08 31.25
N GLY A 25 -18.52 36.80 32.45
CA GLY A 25 -19.85 37.18 32.91
C GLY A 25 -19.96 37.06 34.44
N ASP A 26 -20.26 38.17 35.08
CA ASP A 26 -20.12 38.46 36.51
C ASP A 26 -21.44 38.27 37.31
N ALA A 27 -21.29 38.27 38.65
CA ALA A 27 -22.25 38.57 39.72
C ALA A 27 -23.01 37.42 40.46
N GLY A 28 -22.81 37.40 41.79
CA GLY A 28 -23.83 36.92 42.74
C GLY A 28 -23.31 36.31 44.04
N SER A 29 -23.14 37.12 45.09
CA SER A 29 -22.74 36.71 46.44
C SER A 29 -23.89 36.10 47.28
N GLY A 30 -23.61 35.00 47.99
CA GLY A 30 -24.47 34.35 49.00
C GLY A 30 -23.77 33.16 49.65
N PRO A 31 -24.07 32.77 50.91
CA PRO A 31 -23.03 32.45 51.91
C PRO A 31 -22.48 31.02 51.92
N LYS A 32 -21.23 30.95 52.38
CA LYS A 32 -20.31 29.81 52.49
C LYS A 32 -20.86 28.61 53.28
N ALA A 33 -20.84 27.44 52.63
CA ALA A 33 -20.55 26.16 53.25
C ALA A 33 -19.15 25.73 52.76
N HIS A 34 -18.16 25.74 53.64
CA HIS A 34 -16.79 25.33 53.30
C HIS A 34 -16.63 23.82 53.44
N GLY A 35 -17.08 23.07 52.42
CA GLY A 35 -16.31 21.95 51.91
C GLY A 35 -15.34 22.48 50.86
N ARG A 36 -14.15 21.92 50.69
CA ARG A 36 -13.23 22.33 49.60
C ARG A 36 -13.77 21.85 48.26
N TRP A 37 -14.87 22.44 47.80
CA TRP A 37 -15.34 22.27 46.44
C TRP A 37 -14.39 23.04 45.52
N MET A 38 -13.72 22.29 44.64
CA MET A 38 -12.81 22.85 43.65
C MET A 38 -13.59 23.08 42.36
N ASP A 39 -13.34 24.17 41.67
CA ASP A 39 -13.91 24.43 40.36
C ASP A 39 -13.30 23.49 39.30
N GLU A 40 -14.11 22.98 38.37
CA GLU A 40 -13.69 22.02 37.33
C GLU A 40 -12.56 22.57 36.46
N GLN A 41 -12.61 23.83 36.04
CA GLN A 41 -11.56 24.41 35.21
C GLN A 41 -10.24 24.49 35.97
N VAL A 42 -10.29 24.84 37.26
CA VAL A 42 -9.10 24.89 38.12
C VAL A 42 -8.56 23.48 38.37
N PHE A 43 -9.44 22.49 38.51
CA PHE A 43 -9.07 21.09 38.66
C PHE A 43 -8.30 20.59 37.43
N PHE A 44 -8.87 20.74 36.22
CA PHE A 44 -8.23 20.30 34.99
C PHE A 44 -6.91 21.02 34.70
N ARG A 45 -6.83 22.33 35.03
CA ARG A 45 -5.59 23.11 34.85
C ARG A 45 -4.46 22.66 35.79
N LYS A 46 -4.80 22.17 36.99
CA LYS A 46 -3.81 21.56 37.89
C LYS A 46 -3.45 20.15 37.45
N LEU A 47 -4.46 19.35 37.08
CA LEU A 47 -4.30 17.96 36.67
C LEU A 47 -3.39 17.84 35.43
N SER A 48 -3.53 18.73 34.45
CA SER A 48 -2.68 18.75 33.25
C SER A 48 -1.21 19.09 33.54
N GLY A 49 -0.93 19.79 34.65
CA GLY A 49 0.42 20.10 35.10
C GLY A 49 1.13 18.95 35.84
N LEU A 50 0.42 17.86 36.16
CA LEU A 50 0.99 16.71 36.86
C LEU A 50 1.59 15.72 35.87
N SER A 51 2.78 15.19 36.18
CA SER A 51 3.58 14.39 35.23
C SER A 51 3.79 12.94 35.66
N THR A 52 3.42 12.59 36.89
CA THR A 52 3.54 11.24 37.45
C THR A 52 2.24 10.78 38.10
N SER A 53 1.95 9.48 38.07
CA SER A 53 0.78 8.91 38.76
C SER A 53 0.80 9.18 40.26
N THR A 54 1.98 9.16 40.89
CA THR A 54 2.11 9.46 42.33
C THR A 54 1.73 10.91 42.66
N GLU A 55 2.06 11.89 41.82
CA GLU A 55 1.61 13.27 41.94
C GLU A 55 0.09 13.38 41.79
N ILE A 56 -0.46 12.66 40.80
CA ILE A 56 -1.91 12.61 40.56
C ILE A 56 -2.62 12.02 41.77
N PHE A 57 -2.19 10.88 42.29
CA PHE A 57 -2.79 10.24 43.47
C PHE A 57 -2.72 11.12 44.72
N LYS A 58 -1.61 11.81 44.95
CA LYS A 58 -1.49 12.78 46.06
C LYS A 58 -2.46 13.94 45.90
N PHE A 59 -2.62 14.44 44.68
CA PHE A 59 -3.57 15.51 44.38
C PHE A 59 -5.02 15.05 44.60
N LEU A 60 -5.41 13.89 44.08
CA LEU A 60 -6.75 13.33 44.24
C LEU A 60 -7.08 13.02 45.70
N SER A 61 -6.12 12.50 46.47
CA SER A 61 -6.28 12.25 47.91
C SER A 61 -6.52 13.52 48.74
N SER A 62 -6.21 14.70 48.18
CA SER A 62 -6.41 15.99 48.85
C SER A 62 -7.80 16.59 48.63
N LEU A 63 -8.62 15.96 47.78
CA LEU A 63 -9.97 16.41 47.42
C LEU A 63 -11.03 15.61 48.19
N GLU A 64 -12.01 16.33 48.75
CA GLU A 64 -13.11 15.71 49.51
C GLU A 64 -14.29 15.30 48.63
N VAL A 65 -14.52 15.99 47.52
CA VAL A 65 -15.64 15.75 46.60
C VAL A 65 -15.15 15.94 45.17
N MET A 66 -15.46 14.99 44.29
CA MET A 66 -15.19 15.05 42.86
C MET A 66 -16.48 14.81 42.08
N SER A 67 -16.71 15.56 41.00
CA SER A 67 -17.71 15.20 40.01
C SER A 67 -17.24 13.97 39.22
N ASP A 68 -18.17 13.30 38.55
CA ASP A 68 -17.87 12.19 37.64
C ASP A 68 -16.98 12.63 36.47
N VAL A 69 -17.14 13.87 36.00
CA VAL A 69 -16.29 14.48 34.97
C VAL A 69 -14.86 14.67 35.50
N MET A 70 -14.69 15.14 36.74
CA MET A 70 -13.36 15.22 37.37
C MET A 70 -12.72 13.85 37.58
N ALA A 71 -13.50 12.88 38.07
CA ALA A 71 -13.02 11.52 38.32
C ALA A 71 -12.62 10.80 37.03
N SER A 72 -13.39 10.95 35.94
CA SER A 72 -13.08 10.34 34.65
C SER A 72 -11.92 11.05 33.96
N GLY A 73 -11.84 12.38 34.10
CA GLY A 73 -10.66 13.16 33.70
C GLY A 73 -9.39 12.77 34.43
N ALA A 74 -9.48 12.45 35.73
CA ALA A 74 -8.37 11.93 36.50
C ALA A 74 -7.90 10.57 35.98
N LEU A 75 -8.82 9.64 35.68
CA LEU A 75 -8.49 8.37 35.04
C LEU A 75 -7.83 8.56 33.68
N GLN A 76 -8.32 9.49 32.85
CA GLN A 76 -7.68 9.80 31.57
C GLN A 76 -6.24 10.28 31.77
N ARG A 77 -6.00 11.20 32.71
CA ARG A 77 -4.64 11.69 32.97
C ARG A 77 -3.72 10.58 33.49
N ILE A 78 -4.24 9.68 34.34
CA ILE A 78 -3.49 8.51 34.79
C ILE A 78 -3.11 7.63 33.59
N SER A 79 -4.05 7.38 32.67
CA SER A 79 -3.78 6.61 31.44
C SER A 79 -2.71 7.26 30.56
N GLU A 80 -2.68 8.58 30.43
CA GLU A 80 -1.66 9.29 29.64
C GLU A 80 -0.26 9.24 30.25
N VAL A 81 -0.17 9.17 31.58
CA VAL A 81 1.10 9.17 32.30
C VAL A 81 1.68 7.77 32.42
N GLU A 82 0.83 6.77 32.63
CA GLU A 82 1.22 5.38 32.87
C GLU A 82 1.36 4.54 31.60
N VAL A 83 0.84 4.99 30.46
CA VAL A 83 0.97 4.29 29.17
C VAL A 83 2.03 4.97 28.30
N ASP A 84 2.96 4.18 27.77
CA ASP A 84 3.91 4.58 26.72
C ASP A 84 3.78 3.71 25.47
N GLU A 85 4.68 3.92 24.50
CA GLU A 85 4.73 3.19 23.23
C GLU A 85 4.95 1.68 23.39
N ASP A 86 5.47 1.23 24.54
CA ASP A 86 5.75 -0.18 24.86
C ASP A 86 4.67 -0.79 25.79
N GLY A 87 3.77 0.03 26.34
CA GLY A 87 2.61 -0.41 27.12
C GLY A 87 2.51 0.30 28.46
N LEU A 88 2.02 -0.40 29.49
CA LEU A 88 1.89 0.16 30.83
C LEU A 88 3.25 0.14 31.55
N LYS A 89 3.71 1.28 32.07
CA LYS A 89 5.02 1.41 32.73
C LYS A 89 5.12 0.53 33.99
N ASN A 90 4.21 0.71 34.94
CA ASN A 90 4.19 -0.02 36.22
C ASN A 90 2.77 -0.52 36.56
N PRO A 91 2.30 -1.63 35.97
CA PRO A 91 0.95 -2.15 36.22
C PRO A 91 0.70 -2.56 37.68
N GLU A 92 1.70 -3.10 38.37
CA GLU A 92 1.55 -3.56 39.76
C GLU A 92 1.35 -2.37 40.72
N GLU A 93 2.14 -1.31 40.59
CA GLU A 93 2.07 -0.11 41.44
C GLU A 93 0.75 0.65 41.22
N LEU A 94 0.28 0.73 39.98
CA LEU A 94 -1.01 1.34 39.65
C LEU A 94 -2.16 0.57 40.29
N LEU A 95 -2.20 -0.75 40.12
CA LEU A 95 -3.28 -1.61 40.62
C LEU A 95 -3.26 -1.74 42.15
N GLU A 96 -2.13 -1.52 42.81
CA GLU A 96 -2.03 -1.52 44.27
C GLU A 96 -2.51 -0.21 44.93
N SER A 97 -2.53 0.90 44.19
CA SER A 97 -2.94 2.22 44.69
C SER A 97 -4.38 2.23 45.22
N ASP A 98 -4.56 2.58 46.49
CA ASP A 98 -5.87 2.70 47.13
C ASP A 98 -6.75 3.78 46.48
N VAL A 99 -6.12 4.85 45.96
CA VAL A 99 -6.81 5.94 45.27
C VAL A 99 -7.37 5.45 43.92
N PHE A 100 -6.57 4.68 43.18
CA PHE A 100 -6.99 4.11 41.90
C PHE A 100 -8.11 3.07 42.10
N LYS A 101 -7.98 2.20 43.10
CA LYS A 101 -9.05 1.26 43.49
C LYS A 101 -10.33 2.00 43.88
N ALA A 102 -10.23 3.06 44.68
CA ALA A 102 -11.40 3.84 45.09
C ALA A 102 -12.13 4.48 43.90
N LEU A 103 -11.38 5.03 42.92
CA LEU A 103 -11.97 5.51 41.67
C LEU A 103 -12.67 4.39 40.91
N CYS A 104 -12.00 3.25 40.72
CA CYS A 104 -12.57 2.09 40.05
C CYS A 104 -13.87 1.61 40.74
N PHE A 105 -13.86 1.48 42.07
CA PHE A 105 -15.06 1.11 42.83
C PHE A 105 -16.20 2.12 42.68
N GLN A 106 -15.89 3.41 42.61
CA GLN A 106 -16.91 4.44 42.39
C GLN A 106 -17.56 4.30 41.01
N PHE A 107 -16.76 4.10 39.96
CA PHE A 107 -17.28 3.89 38.60
C PHE A 107 -18.09 2.59 38.48
N GLU A 108 -17.69 1.53 39.18
CA GLU A 108 -18.39 0.25 39.18
C GLU A 108 -19.77 0.34 39.84
N TYR A 109 -19.86 0.97 41.02
CA TYR A 109 -21.11 1.01 41.80
C TYR A 109 -22.06 2.15 41.42
N GLU A 110 -21.51 3.24 40.87
CA GLU A 110 -22.29 4.43 40.50
C GLU A 110 -22.47 4.60 38.99
N ALA A 111 -22.23 3.56 38.18
CA ALA A 111 -22.30 3.60 36.72
C ALA A 111 -23.59 4.29 36.19
N SER A 112 -24.75 3.96 36.76
CA SER A 112 -26.05 4.53 36.37
C SER A 112 -26.25 6.00 36.73
N LYS A 113 -25.42 6.56 37.63
CA LYS A 113 -25.46 7.98 38.03
C LYS A 113 -24.49 8.85 37.24
N LEU A 114 -23.58 8.25 36.47
CA LEU A 114 -22.58 8.98 35.69
C LEU A 114 -23.25 9.77 34.56
N SER A 115 -22.65 10.90 34.18
CA SER A 115 -22.96 11.55 32.89
C SER A 115 -22.47 10.70 31.72
N ASN A 116 -23.00 10.95 30.52
CA ASN A 116 -22.55 10.24 29.30
C ASN A 116 -21.06 10.46 29.04
N ALA A 117 -20.58 11.69 29.26
CA ALA A 117 -19.16 12.03 29.14
C ALA A 117 -18.33 11.29 30.20
N GLY A 118 -18.76 11.31 31.47
CA GLY A 118 -18.06 10.62 32.55
C GLY A 118 -17.95 9.11 32.35
N LEU A 119 -19.04 8.47 31.92
CA LEU A 119 -19.12 7.05 31.61
C LEU A 119 -18.13 6.65 30.50
N LEU A 120 -18.20 7.33 29.35
CA LEU A 120 -17.40 6.98 28.18
C LEU A 120 -15.92 7.36 28.34
N ASN A 121 -15.63 8.49 28.99
CA ASN A 121 -14.26 8.89 29.31
C ASN A 121 -13.59 7.90 30.26
N ALA A 122 -14.33 7.41 31.27
CA ALA A 122 -13.84 6.39 32.18
C ALA A 122 -13.60 5.07 31.44
N LEU A 123 -14.56 4.62 30.61
CA LEU A 123 -14.41 3.42 29.79
C LEU A 123 -13.15 3.49 28.92
N GLN A 124 -12.97 4.57 28.16
CA GLN A 124 -11.81 4.74 27.28
C GLN A 124 -10.48 4.78 28.06
N ALA A 125 -10.45 5.42 29.23
CA ALA A 125 -9.25 5.43 30.08
C ALA A 125 -8.90 4.03 30.60
N LEU A 126 -9.90 3.24 31.02
CA LEU A 126 -9.70 1.88 31.52
C LEU A 126 -9.23 0.92 30.42
N ILE A 127 -9.71 1.10 29.18
CA ILE A 127 -9.22 0.37 28.00
C ILE A 127 -7.74 0.67 27.76
N LYS A 128 -7.34 1.95 27.76
CA LYS A 128 -5.94 2.36 27.62
C LYS A 128 -5.06 1.78 28.73
N LEU A 129 -5.59 1.72 29.95
CA LEU A 129 -4.93 1.11 31.11
C LEU A 129 -4.93 -0.44 31.07
N ARG A 130 -5.47 -1.06 30.02
CA ARG A 130 -5.53 -2.52 29.82
C ARG A 130 -6.14 -3.26 31.01
N ILE A 131 -7.18 -2.66 31.63
CA ILE A 131 -7.99 -3.35 32.63
C ILE A 131 -8.71 -4.52 31.98
N ASP A 132 -8.84 -5.63 32.72
CA ASP A 132 -9.44 -6.86 32.23
C ASP A 132 -10.87 -6.60 31.70
N PRO A 133 -11.16 -6.86 30.40
CA PRO A 133 -12.50 -6.70 29.84
C PRO A 133 -13.57 -7.54 30.55
N GLU A 134 -13.18 -8.67 31.18
CA GLU A 134 -14.09 -9.53 31.94
C GLU A 134 -14.32 -9.05 33.39
N SER A 135 -13.67 -7.95 33.80
CA SER A 135 -13.86 -7.40 35.15
C SER A 135 -15.29 -6.85 35.35
N THR A 136 -15.76 -6.89 36.60
CA THR A 136 -17.08 -6.38 36.98
C THR A 136 -17.22 -4.88 36.71
N LEU A 137 -16.14 -4.11 36.87
CA LEU A 137 -16.06 -2.70 36.48
C LEU A 137 -16.34 -2.51 34.98
N MET A 138 -15.61 -3.21 34.11
CA MET A 138 -15.79 -3.07 32.65
C MET A 138 -17.19 -3.53 32.23
N ALA A 139 -17.68 -4.64 32.79
CA ALA A 139 -19.02 -5.13 32.53
C ALA A 139 -20.12 -4.13 32.95
N SER A 140 -19.99 -3.48 34.11
CA SER A 140 -20.94 -2.47 34.59
C SER A 140 -20.98 -1.25 33.67
N LEU A 141 -19.82 -0.74 33.24
CA LEU A 141 -19.75 0.42 32.36
C LEU A 141 -20.27 0.12 30.94
N LEU A 142 -19.95 -1.07 30.40
CA LEU A 142 -20.44 -1.52 29.11
C LEU A 142 -21.96 -1.73 29.14
N SER A 143 -22.49 -2.43 30.14
CA SER A 143 -23.92 -2.67 30.30
C SER A 143 -24.72 -1.35 30.41
N GLU A 144 -24.22 -0.40 31.20
CA GLU A 144 -24.84 0.92 31.31
C GLU A 144 -24.78 1.68 29.97
N SER A 145 -23.67 1.61 29.24
CA SER A 145 -23.52 2.23 27.93
C SER A 145 -24.50 1.63 26.90
N GLU A 146 -24.69 0.32 26.94
CA GLU A 146 -25.66 -0.39 26.09
C GLU A 146 -27.11 -0.05 26.46
N GLU A 147 -27.43 0.13 27.74
CA GLU A 147 -28.76 0.55 28.18
C GLU A 147 -29.07 2.00 27.74
N ARG A 148 -28.10 2.91 27.85
CA ARG A 148 -28.25 4.30 27.36
C ARG A 148 -28.34 4.38 25.85
N LEU A 149 -27.62 3.49 25.15
CA LEU A 149 -27.80 3.29 23.73
C LEU A 149 -29.23 2.84 23.49
N ALA A 150 -29.70 1.75 24.11
CA ALA A 150 -31.04 1.20 23.99
C ALA A 150 -32.13 2.27 24.16
N THR A 151 -32.02 3.10 25.20
CA THR A 151 -32.99 4.13 25.59
C THR A 151 -32.89 5.46 24.83
N ARG A 152 -32.02 5.57 23.82
CA ARG A 152 -31.79 6.79 23.00
C ARG A 152 -31.30 8.00 23.82
N GLN A 153 -30.48 7.77 24.83
CA GLN A 153 -29.91 8.82 25.68
C GLN A 153 -28.52 9.30 25.21
N LEU A 154 -27.94 8.66 24.21
CA LEU A 154 -26.62 8.99 23.67
C LEU A 154 -26.71 9.78 22.36
N ALA A 155 -26.10 10.96 22.32
CA ALA A 155 -25.87 11.74 21.10
C ALA A 155 -24.80 11.11 20.20
N VAL A 156 -24.69 11.55 18.93
CA VAL A 156 -23.75 11.02 17.92
C VAL A 156 -22.30 10.99 18.42
N GLU A 157 -21.83 12.06 19.05
CA GLU A 157 -20.49 12.15 19.65
C GLU A 157 -20.21 11.01 20.66
N HIS A 158 -21.18 10.75 21.53
CA HIS A 158 -21.10 9.72 22.56
C HIS A 158 -21.23 8.32 21.96
N GLN A 159 -22.08 8.15 20.94
CA GLN A 159 -22.19 6.90 20.17
C GLN A 159 -20.87 6.56 19.46
N CYS A 160 -20.21 7.55 18.85
CA CYS A 160 -18.91 7.38 18.22
C CYS A 160 -17.82 7.01 19.25
N SER A 161 -17.82 7.65 20.41
CA SER A 161 -16.84 7.36 21.47
C SER A 161 -17.03 5.96 22.07
N LEU A 162 -18.28 5.50 22.20
CA LEU A 162 -18.59 4.11 22.56
C LEU A 162 -18.11 3.14 21.48
N ALA A 163 -18.35 3.45 20.20
CA ALA A 163 -17.92 2.59 19.10
C ALA A 163 -16.40 2.45 19.00
N GLU A 164 -15.64 3.52 19.19
CA GLU A 164 -14.17 3.45 19.28
C GLU A 164 -13.73 2.51 20.40
N SER A 165 -14.35 2.64 21.57
CA SER A 165 -14.08 1.78 22.73
C SER A 165 -14.38 0.30 22.44
N LEU A 166 -15.50 0.01 21.80
CA LEU A 166 -15.89 -1.36 21.41
C LEU A 166 -14.97 -1.96 20.35
N LEU A 167 -14.54 -1.16 19.36
CA LEU A 167 -13.59 -1.59 18.34
C LEU A 167 -12.21 -1.94 18.93
N GLU A 168 -11.78 -1.25 19.99
CA GLU A 168 -10.53 -1.53 20.71
C GLU A 168 -10.64 -2.77 21.59
N LEU A 169 -11.79 -3.01 22.23
CA LEU A 169 -12.01 -4.12 23.16
C LEU A 169 -12.35 -5.45 22.48
N GLU A 170 -13.38 -5.46 21.64
CA GLU A 170 -13.98 -6.69 21.09
C GLU A 170 -13.58 -6.94 19.63
N GLY A 171 -13.08 -5.91 18.95
CA GLY A 171 -12.69 -5.99 17.54
C GLY A 171 -13.88 -6.06 16.56
N PRO A 172 -13.61 -6.42 15.29
CA PRO A 172 -14.60 -6.42 14.22
C PRO A 172 -15.58 -7.60 14.36
N GLY A 173 -16.80 -7.32 14.85
CA GLY A 173 -17.86 -8.31 15.03
C GLY A 173 -18.77 -8.09 16.24
N CYS A 174 -18.55 -7.03 17.02
CA CYS A 174 -19.45 -6.64 18.11
C CYS A 174 -20.85 -6.31 17.57
N ALA A 175 -21.87 -7.03 18.05
CA ALA A 175 -23.28 -6.83 17.65
C ALA A 175 -23.79 -5.42 18.01
N THR A 176 -23.21 -4.80 19.05
CA THR A 176 -23.54 -3.45 19.49
C THR A 176 -23.11 -2.40 18.45
N LEU A 177 -22.08 -2.65 17.64
CA LEU A 177 -21.67 -1.75 16.56
C LEU A 177 -22.74 -1.62 15.47
N GLU A 178 -23.39 -2.71 15.09
CA GLU A 178 -24.51 -2.67 14.12
C GLU A 178 -25.68 -1.84 14.65
N GLN A 179 -25.98 -1.95 15.95
CA GLN A 179 -27.01 -1.14 16.59
C GLN A 179 -26.66 0.34 16.58
N ILE A 180 -25.38 0.70 16.82
CA ILE A 180 -24.90 2.07 16.75
C ILE A 180 -25.05 2.61 15.32
N VAL A 181 -24.57 1.88 14.31
CA VAL A 181 -24.66 2.31 12.90
C VAL A 181 -26.11 2.52 12.46
N ASN A 182 -27.02 1.60 12.81
CA ASN A 182 -28.45 1.73 12.47
C ASN A 182 -29.08 2.99 13.07
N ARG A 183 -28.64 3.43 14.26
CA ARG A 183 -29.12 4.66 14.91
C ARG A 183 -28.53 5.90 14.26
N ILE A 184 -27.22 5.90 14.05
CA ILE A 184 -26.50 7.01 13.42
C ILE A 184 -27.04 7.28 12.01
N GLN A 185 -27.53 6.27 11.30
CA GLN A 185 -28.13 6.44 9.97
C GLN A 185 -29.38 7.35 9.96
N GLU A 186 -30.13 7.42 11.07
CA GLU A 186 -31.31 8.27 11.23
C GLU A 186 -30.95 9.76 11.46
N GLU A 187 -29.70 10.05 11.83
CA GLU A 187 -29.23 11.39 12.17
C GLU A 187 -28.80 12.20 10.93
N ASP A 188 -28.75 13.52 11.11
CA ASP A 188 -28.33 14.45 10.06
C ASP A 188 -26.80 14.52 9.94
N ILE A 189 -26.28 14.00 8.82
CA ILE A 189 -24.85 13.91 8.52
C ILE A 189 -24.21 15.29 8.33
N GLU A 190 -24.98 16.32 7.97
CA GLU A 190 -24.44 17.67 7.75
C GLU A 190 -23.87 18.29 9.04
N ASN A 191 -24.31 17.82 10.21
CA ASN A 191 -23.84 18.30 11.50
C ASN A 191 -22.62 17.53 12.03
N TRP A 192 -22.15 16.50 11.32
CA TRP A 192 -21.07 15.66 11.80
C TRP A 192 -19.72 16.33 11.67
N THR A 193 -18.93 16.22 12.72
CA THR A 193 -17.53 16.61 12.75
C THR A 193 -16.67 15.65 11.93
N PRO A 194 -15.47 16.07 11.47
CA PRO A 194 -14.51 15.19 10.81
C PRO A 194 -14.15 13.93 11.61
N ARG A 195 -14.13 14.05 12.96
CA ARG A 195 -13.90 12.92 13.86
C ARG A 195 -15.03 11.90 13.74
N GLU A 196 -16.27 12.33 13.94
CA GLU A 196 -17.45 11.45 13.87
C GLU A 196 -17.53 10.76 12.52
N MET A 197 -17.34 11.51 11.42
CA MET A 197 -17.30 10.95 10.07
C MET A 197 -16.28 9.80 9.95
N THR A 198 -15.07 10.02 10.48
CA THR A 198 -13.98 9.03 10.45
C THR A 198 -14.31 7.78 11.26
N VAL A 199 -14.88 7.95 12.46
CA VAL A 199 -15.29 6.83 13.32
C VAL A 199 -16.38 6.01 12.66
N VAL A 200 -17.36 6.65 12.01
CA VAL A 200 -18.43 5.94 11.31
C VAL A 200 -17.91 5.15 10.11
N TYR A 201 -16.95 5.68 9.34
CA TYR A 201 -16.28 4.90 8.30
C TYR A 201 -15.58 3.66 8.87
N LYS A 202 -14.87 3.81 9.99
CA LYS A 202 -14.19 2.71 10.69
C LYS A 202 -15.17 1.67 11.24
N MET A 203 -16.32 2.10 11.75
CA MET A 203 -17.40 1.21 12.17
C MET A 203 -17.94 0.40 11.00
N LEU A 204 -18.26 1.06 9.88
CA LEU A 204 -18.75 0.39 8.68
C LEU A 204 -17.74 -0.62 8.16
N GLN A 205 -16.45 -0.28 8.19
CA GLN A 205 -15.38 -1.22 7.84
C GLN A 205 -15.43 -2.51 8.69
N ALA A 206 -15.77 -2.40 9.97
CA ALA A 206 -15.79 -3.51 10.91
C ALA A 206 -17.09 -4.33 10.88
N THR A 207 -18.22 -3.70 10.54
CA THR A 207 -19.56 -4.35 10.54
C THR A 207 -19.92 -4.96 9.19
N VAL A 208 -19.35 -4.49 8.07
CA VAL A 208 -19.67 -5.03 6.75
C VAL A 208 -19.05 -6.42 6.57
N ARG A 209 -19.84 -7.46 6.85
CA ARG A 209 -19.48 -8.85 6.56
C ARG A 209 -20.00 -9.34 5.21
N GLU A 210 -21.09 -8.77 4.70
CA GLU A 210 -21.65 -9.09 3.38
C GLU A 210 -22.69 -8.01 2.97
N GLY A 211 -22.45 -7.31 1.85
CA GLY A 211 -23.45 -6.73 0.92
C GLY A 211 -24.61 -5.82 1.39
N GLU A 212 -24.66 -4.62 0.79
CA GLU A 212 -25.84 -3.74 0.55
C GLU A 212 -26.52 -2.98 1.70
N GLN A 213 -26.44 -3.39 2.97
CA GLN A 213 -27.27 -2.79 4.04
C GLN A 213 -27.07 -1.28 4.27
N TYR A 214 -25.85 -0.75 4.08
CA TYR A 214 -25.50 0.65 4.40
C TYR A 214 -25.19 1.52 3.17
N HIS A 215 -25.63 1.13 1.97
CA HIS A 215 -25.30 1.87 0.74
C HIS A 215 -25.80 3.32 0.75
N ASP A 216 -27.02 3.57 1.25
CA ASP A 216 -27.58 4.93 1.34
C ASP A 216 -26.74 5.83 2.28
N LEU A 217 -26.44 5.31 3.47
CA LEU A 217 -25.59 5.98 4.45
C LEU A 217 -24.21 6.31 3.85
N LEU A 218 -23.57 5.32 3.21
CA LEU A 218 -22.28 5.51 2.54
C LEU A 218 -22.35 6.55 1.43
N SER A 219 -23.40 6.58 0.62
CA SER A 219 -23.57 7.58 -0.43
C SER A 219 -23.69 8.99 0.13
N ARG A 220 -24.46 9.17 1.21
CA ARG A 220 -24.60 10.46 1.89
C ARG A 220 -23.30 10.88 2.57
N MET A 221 -22.64 9.97 3.29
CA MET A 221 -21.33 10.20 3.91
C MET A 221 -20.27 10.57 2.88
N ASN A 222 -20.21 9.88 1.74
CA ASN A 222 -19.25 10.16 0.67
C ASN A 222 -19.43 11.60 0.15
N SER A 223 -20.69 12.04 0.00
CA SER A 223 -21.04 13.39 -0.45
C SER A 223 -20.67 14.46 0.59
N ALA A 224 -20.98 14.23 1.87
CA ALA A 224 -20.63 15.14 2.96
C ALA A 224 -19.11 15.22 3.18
N THR A 225 -18.41 14.08 3.13
CA THR A 225 -16.95 14.03 3.27
C THR A 225 -16.25 14.79 2.15
N LEU A 226 -16.80 14.76 0.93
CA LEU A 226 -16.26 15.52 -0.19
C LEU A 226 -16.25 17.03 0.08
N ALA A 227 -17.27 17.57 0.76
CA ALA A 227 -17.36 18.99 1.09
C ALA A 227 -16.29 19.45 2.09
N ILE A 228 -15.83 18.54 2.97
CA ILE A 228 -14.83 18.82 4.01
C ILE A 228 -13.45 18.24 3.70
N ALA A 229 -13.25 17.62 2.54
CA ALA A 229 -12.03 16.87 2.20
C ALA A 229 -10.74 17.70 2.37
N ASP A 230 -10.77 18.98 1.99
CA ASP A 230 -9.62 19.90 2.07
C ASP A 230 -9.25 20.31 3.50
N GLN A 231 -10.11 20.01 4.49
CA GLN A 231 -9.91 20.35 5.90
C GLN A 231 -9.45 19.15 6.74
N LEU A 232 -9.40 17.95 6.15
CA LEU A 232 -9.04 16.73 6.86
C LEU A 232 -7.56 16.72 7.24
N SER A 233 -7.28 16.23 8.45
CA SER A 233 -5.93 15.96 8.94
C SER A 233 -5.30 14.76 8.21
N PRO A 234 -3.97 14.56 8.30
CA PRO A 234 -3.30 13.37 7.74
C PRO A 234 -3.94 12.07 8.23
N ASN A 235 -4.12 11.95 9.55
CA ASN A 235 -4.72 10.78 10.19
C ASN A 235 -6.13 10.48 9.63
N PHE A 236 -7.03 11.47 9.64
CA PHE A 236 -8.40 11.28 9.12
C PHE A 236 -8.42 10.95 7.62
N THR A 237 -7.56 11.60 6.82
CA THR A 237 -7.43 11.31 5.38
C THR A 237 -7.03 9.85 5.15
N SER A 238 -6.04 9.36 5.90
CA SER A 238 -5.55 7.98 5.85
C SER A 238 -6.65 6.98 6.24
N ILE A 239 -7.33 7.19 7.36
CA ILE A 239 -8.39 6.28 7.84
C ILE A 239 -9.55 6.23 6.84
N ILE A 240 -10.00 7.36 6.33
CA ILE A 240 -11.10 7.41 5.37
C ILE A 240 -10.70 6.70 4.07
N LEU A 241 -9.51 6.98 3.52
CA LEU A 241 -9.02 6.28 2.32
C LEU A 241 -8.94 4.76 2.52
N ASN A 242 -8.42 4.30 3.66
CA ASN A 242 -8.38 2.88 3.99
C ASN A 242 -9.78 2.27 4.10
N SER A 243 -10.71 2.97 4.76
CA SER A 243 -12.09 2.52 4.90
C SER A 243 -12.77 2.38 3.54
N LEU A 244 -12.56 3.33 2.62
CA LEU A 244 -13.09 3.26 1.25
C LEU A 244 -12.56 2.05 0.47
N VAL A 245 -11.30 1.65 0.69
CA VAL A 245 -10.69 0.45 0.09
C VAL A 245 -11.39 -0.81 0.62
N VAL A 246 -11.48 -0.95 1.94
CA VAL A 246 -12.05 -2.15 2.57
C VAL A 246 -13.55 -2.28 2.27
N LEU A 247 -14.27 -1.16 2.23
CA LEU A 247 -15.68 -1.08 1.85
C LEU A 247 -15.91 -1.15 0.33
N GLN A 248 -14.86 -1.31 -0.46
CA GLN A 248 -14.88 -1.46 -1.92
C GLN A 248 -15.69 -0.35 -2.63
N GLN A 249 -15.54 0.90 -2.18
CA GLN A 249 -16.32 2.06 -2.67
C GLN A 249 -15.81 2.58 -4.03
N THR A 250 -15.79 1.72 -5.05
CA THR A 250 -15.25 2.05 -6.39
C THR A 250 -16.05 3.13 -7.13
N GLN A 251 -17.28 3.42 -6.70
CA GLN A 251 -18.14 4.44 -7.29
C GLN A 251 -17.94 5.84 -6.69
N ALA A 252 -17.26 5.97 -5.54
CA ALA A 252 -16.99 7.23 -4.86
C ALA A 252 -15.84 8.03 -5.51
N VAL A 253 -15.78 8.05 -6.85
CA VAL A 253 -14.67 8.59 -7.64
C VAL A 253 -14.34 10.05 -7.27
N PRO A 254 -15.30 10.99 -7.14
CA PRO A 254 -14.99 12.38 -6.81
C PRO A 254 -14.30 12.53 -5.44
N LEU A 255 -14.77 11.78 -4.44
CA LEU A 255 -14.19 11.77 -3.09
C LEU A 255 -12.77 11.21 -3.10
N VAL A 256 -12.57 10.04 -3.73
CA VAL A 256 -11.24 9.42 -3.83
C VAL A 256 -10.24 10.37 -4.49
N ILE A 257 -10.63 11.05 -5.57
CA ILE A 257 -9.78 12.05 -6.25
C ILE A 257 -9.45 13.21 -5.29
N ALA A 258 -10.44 13.75 -4.58
CA ALA A 258 -10.24 14.86 -3.65
C ALA A 258 -9.27 14.48 -2.52
N LEU A 259 -9.49 13.33 -1.87
CA LEU A 259 -8.62 12.83 -0.80
C LEU A 259 -7.20 12.52 -1.30
N CYS A 260 -7.07 11.90 -2.49
CA CYS A 260 -5.76 11.65 -3.10
C CYS A 260 -5.00 12.96 -3.39
N LYS A 261 -5.69 14.00 -3.89
CA LYS A 261 -5.07 15.31 -4.12
C LYS A 261 -4.68 16.00 -2.82
N HIS A 262 -5.53 15.92 -1.80
CA HIS A 262 -5.25 16.48 -0.49
C HIS A 262 -4.04 15.80 0.19
N SER A 263 -3.91 14.47 0.02
CA SER A 263 -2.80 13.68 0.58
C SER A 263 -1.41 14.17 0.14
N VAL A 264 -1.30 14.85 -1.00
CA VAL A 264 -0.03 15.41 -1.51
C VAL A 264 0.63 16.34 -0.49
N LYS A 265 -0.16 17.16 0.20
CA LYS A 265 0.34 18.12 1.21
C LYS A 265 0.78 17.41 2.50
N HIS A 266 0.22 16.22 2.75
CA HIS A 266 0.39 15.46 3.98
C HIS A 266 1.52 14.42 3.91
N VAL A 267 2.10 14.17 2.72
CA VAL A 267 3.20 13.19 2.54
C VAL A 267 4.32 13.30 3.58
N PRO A 268 4.83 14.50 3.94
CA PRO A 268 5.90 14.61 4.95
C PRO A 268 5.44 14.41 6.39
N TYR A 269 4.13 14.40 6.64
CA TYR A 269 3.52 14.37 7.97
C TYR A 269 2.82 13.05 8.29
N PHE A 270 2.64 12.17 7.29
CA PHE A 270 2.09 10.84 7.54
C PHE A 270 3.04 10.00 8.39
N THR A 271 2.46 9.23 9.30
CA THR A 271 3.16 8.10 9.92
C THR A 271 3.40 6.99 8.90
N ASP A 272 4.24 6.03 9.27
CA ASP A 272 4.53 4.86 8.42
C ASP A 272 3.27 4.06 8.06
N ASP A 273 2.36 3.86 9.03
CA ASP A 273 1.09 3.14 8.83
C ASP A 273 0.09 3.97 8.01
N GLU A 274 0.03 5.28 8.26
CA GLU A 274 -0.84 6.17 7.50
C GLU A 274 -0.42 6.25 6.02
N LEU A 275 0.88 6.31 5.75
CA LEU A 275 1.38 6.33 4.39
C LEU A 275 1.11 5.00 3.68
N VAL A 276 1.22 3.86 4.36
CA VAL A 276 0.85 2.54 3.81
C VAL A 276 -0.61 2.51 3.40
N ASN A 277 -1.53 2.95 4.26
CA ASN A 277 -2.96 3.03 3.97
C ASN A 277 -3.27 3.90 2.74
N VAL A 278 -2.63 5.07 2.65
CA VAL A 278 -2.78 5.98 1.51
C VAL A 278 -2.27 5.31 0.24
N LEU A 279 -1.08 4.70 0.26
CA LEU A 279 -0.52 3.99 -0.90
C LEU A 279 -1.40 2.84 -1.36
N ASP A 280 -1.96 2.05 -0.43
CA ASP A 280 -2.91 0.99 -0.75
C ASP A 280 -4.18 1.53 -1.40
N ALA A 281 -4.69 2.68 -0.96
CA ALA A 281 -5.81 3.34 -1.63
C ALA A 281 -5.46 3.78 -3.06
N PHE A 282 -4.27 4.37 -3.28
CA PHE A 282 -3.81 4.71 -4.62
C PHE A 282 -3.71 3.47 -5.52
N LEU A 283 -3.21 2.35 -4.99
CA LEU A 283 -3.09 1.09 -5.72
C LEU A 283 -4.48 0.52 -6.06
N TYR A 284 -5.36 0.39 -5.07
CA TYR A 284 -6.69 -0.19 -5.19
C TYR A 284 -7.59 0.56 -6.17
N PHE A 285 -7.71 1.89 -6.03
CA PHE A 285 -8.57 2.70 -6.89
C PHE A 285 -7.97 2.98 -8.27
N GLY A 286 -6.73 2.57 -8.52
CA GLY A 286 -6.08 2.85 -9.80
C GLY A 286 -5.76 4.33 -10.04
N HIS A 287 -6.04 5.22 -9.08
CA HIS A 287 -5.81 6.67 -9.20
C HIS A 287 -4.32 6.98 -9.42
N ARG A 288 -4.05 8.09 -10.11
CA ARG A 288 -2.70 8.53 -10.47
C ARG A 288 -2.62 10.03 -10.25
N GLU A 289 -1.67 10.45 -9.42
CA GLU A 289 -1.41 11.85 -9.14
C GLU A 289 0.10 12.08 -9.24
N GLN A 290 0.54 12.84 -10.26
CA GLN A 290 1.96 13.11 -10.48
C GLN A 290 2.54 13.89 -9.28
N SER A 291 1.79 14.87 -8.79
CA SER A 291 2.14 15.68 -7.62
C SER A 291 2.41 14.85 -6.36
N PHE A 292 1.66 13.76 -6.15
CA PHE A 292 1.86 12.83 -5.04
C PHE A 292 3.19 12.08 -5.18
N THR A 293 3.50 11.66 -6.41
CA THR A 293 4.78 11.02 -6.71
C THR A 293 5.94 11.97 -6.43
N ASP A 294 5.85 13.21 -6.91
CA ASP A 294 6.89 14.24 -6.70
C ASP A 294 7.11 14.53 -5.20
N ALA A 295 6.04 14.49 -4.39
CA ALA A 295 6.12 14.60 -2.94
C ALA A 295 6.84 13.39 -2.30
N LEU A 296 6.56 12.16 -2.76
CA LEU A 296 7.30 10.96 -2.34
C LEU A 296 8.79 11.04 -2.73
N GLU A 297 9.12 11.52 -3.93
CA GLU A 297 10.52 11.66 -4.37
C GLU A 297 11.31 12.61 -3.46
N THR A 298 10.62 13.58 -2.85
CA THR A 298 11.23 14.56 -1.95
C THR A 298 11.32 14.04 -0.51
N HIS A 299 10.32 13.29 -0.04
CA HIS A 299 10.23 12.81 1.34
C HIS A 299 11.06 11.55 1.56
N VAL A 300 10.84 10.50 0.74
CA VAL A 300 11.38 9.16 0.99
C VAL A 300 12.91 9.16 1.11
N PRO A 301 13.70 9.78 0.22
CA PRO A 301 15.15 9.75 0.36
C PRO A 301 15.68 10.39 1.66
N LYS A 302 14.92 11.31 2.27
CA LYS A 302 15.30 11.99 3.51
C LYS A 302 14.95 11.18 4.76
N SER A 303 13.82 10.47 4.74
CA SER A 303 13.28 9.75 5.89
C SER A 303 13.51 8.24 5.86
N ILE A 304 14.00 7.66 4.75
CA ILE A 304 14.11 6.20 4.57
C ILE A 304 14.86 5.46 5.68
N SER A 305 15.85 6.11 6.30
CA SER A 305 16.63 5.49 7.39
C SER A 305 15.81 5.22 8.66
N SER A 306 14.78 6.04 8.93
CA SER A 306 13.88 5.89 10.07
C SER A 306 12.57 5.18 9.74
N MET A 307 12.23 5.03 8.45
CA MET A 307 10.99 4.39 8.01
C MET A 307 10.95 2.89 8.36
N HIS A 308 9.74 2.40 8.61
CA HIS A 308 9.47 0.98 8.78
C HIS A 308 9.66 0.22 7.45
N PRO A 309 10.21 -1.02 7.47
CA PRO A 309 10.42 -1.82 6.26
C PRO A 309 9.18 -2.02 5.39
N GLU A 310 8.00 -2.10 6.00
CA GLU A 310 6.71 -2.22 5.30
C GLU A 310 6.41 -0.98 4.45
N THR A 311 6.64 0.23 4.98
CA THR A 311 6.40 1.47 4.25
C THR A 311 7.36 1.59 3.06
N VAL A 312 8.62 1.18 3.25
CA VAL A 312 9.62 1.17 2.17
C VAL A 312 9.23 0.18 1.06
N SER A 313 8.82 -1.05 1.41
CA SER A 313 8.37 -2.03 0.41
C SER A 313 7.11 -1.59 -0.30
N LYS A 314 6.16 -0.96 0.42
CA LYS A 314 4.93 -0.41 -0.14
C LYS A 314 5.18 0.73 -1.13
N VAL A 315 6.10 1.65 -0.84
CA VAL A 315 6.52 2.70 -1.79
C VAL A 315 7.07 2.07 -3.07
N MET A 316 7.92 1.05 -2.95
CA MET A 316 8.49 0.34 -4.09
C MET A 316 7.42 -0.42 -4.89
N GLN A 317 6.45 -1.03 -4.20
CA GLN A 317 5.28 -1.67 -4.81
C GLN A 317 4.44 -0.64 -5.59
N TYR A 318 4.18 0.53 -5.02
CA TYR A 318 3.49 1.64 -5.68
C TYR A 318 4.20 2.05 -6.98
N CYS A 319 5.51 2.30 -6.92
CA CYS A 319 6.30 2.63 -8.11
C CYS A 319 6.21 1.52 -9.18
N CYS A 320 6.32 0.26 -8.77
CA CYS A 320 6.29 -0.88 -9.68
C CYS A 320 4.94 -1.04 -10.38
N GLN A 321 3.84 -1.07 -9.63
CA GLN A 321 2.49 -1.30 -10.19
C GLN A 321 2.00 -0.11 -11.02
N LYS A 322 2.37 1.12 -10.63
CA LYS A 322 2.06 2.33 -11.40
C LYS A 322 3.03 2.57 -12.56
N THR A 323 4.06 1.74 -12.72
CA THR A 323 5.12 1.86 -13.74
C THR A 323 5.86 3.21 -13.66
N ILE A 324 6.07 3.71 -12.44
CA ILE A 324 6.74 4.99 -12.16
C ILE A 324 8.19 4.72 -11.80
N LEU A 325 9.12 5.24 -12.61
CA LEU A 325 10.54 5.16 -12.32
C LEU A 325 11.02 6.47 -11.66
N SER A 326 11.18 6.44 -10.34
CA SER A 326 11.79 7.52 -9.58
C SER A 326 13.23 7.15 -9.20
N LYS A 327 14.22 7.74 -9.87
CA LYS A 327 15.63 7.45 -9.57
C LYS A 327 15.99 7.77 -8.11
N PRO A 328 15.59 8.93 -7.53
CA PRO A 328 15.90 9.24 -6.13
C PRO A 328 15.37 8.20 -5.14
N ILE A 329 14.13 7.72 -5.34
CA ILE A 329 13.54 6.67 -4.49
C ILE A 329 14.31 5.36 -4.64
N PHE A 330 14.55 4.92 -5.89
CA PHE A 330 15.25 3.65 -6.16
C PHE A 330 16.67 3.65 -5.62
N ASP A 331 17.40 4.76 -5.76
CA ASP A 331 18.76 4.90 -5.25
C ASP A 331 18.76 4.89 -3.72
N ALA A 332 17.83 5.61 -3.06
CA ALA A 332 17.71 5.60 -1.60
C ALA A 332 17.38 4.22 -1.04
N VAL A 333 16.44 3.49 -1.67
CA VAL A 333 16.06 2.13 -1.28
C VAL A 333 17.22 1.16 -1.46
N ALA A 334 18.02 1.32 -2.52
CA ALA A 334 19.22 0.51 -2.73
C ALA A 334 20.22 0.70 -1.57
N GLU A 335 20.51 1.94 -1.17
CA GLU A 335 21.41 2.23 -0.05
C GLU A 335 20.87 1.72 1.30
N CYS A 336 19.55 1.89 1.54
CA CYS A 336 18.87 1.38 2.73
C CYS A 336 19.00 -0.15 2.82
N PHE A 337 18.73 -0.86 1.72
CA PHE A 337 18.85 -2.32 1.67
C PHE A 337 20.30 -2.78 1.87
N ILE A 338 21.28 -2.10 1.27
CA ILE A 338 22.70 -2.43 1.46
C ILE A 338 23.08 -2.34 2.93
N SER A 339 22.61 -1.29 3.61
CA SER A 339 22.95 -0.98 5.00
C SER A 339 22.24 -1.92 5.98
N ASP A 340 20.97 -2.25 5.74
CA ASP A 340 20.07 -2.79 6.77
C ASP A 340 19.07 -3.85 6.23
N ALA A 341 19.52 -4.73 5.32
CA ALA A 341 18.65 -5.79 4.75
C ALA A 341 18.07 -6.75 5.81
N ASP A 342 18.69 -6.87 6.98
CA ASP A 342 18.34 -7.88 7.98
C ASP A 342 17.02 -7.55 8.70
N ARG A 343 16.59 -6.27 8.72
CA ARG A 343 15.27 -5.85 9.21
C ARG A 343 14.10 -6.26 8.32
N PHE A 344 14.35 -6.54 7.04
CA PHE A 344 13.29 -6.83 6.09
C PHE A 344 12.87 -8.31 6.14
N THR A 345 11.57 -8.57 6.02
CA THR A 345 11.07 -9.93 5.76
C THR A 345 11.38 -10.35 4.33
N THR A 346 11.39 -11.65 4.04
CA THR A 346 11.68 -12.14 2.68
C THR A 346 10.66 -11.64 1.63
N SER A 347 9.42 -11.33 2.02
CA SER A 347 8.43 -10.72 1.11
C SER A 347 8.81 -9.29 0.78
N GLN A 348 9.09 -8.48 1.82
CA GLN A 348 9.49 -7.09 1.66
C GLN A 348 10.78 -6.96 0.85
N ILE A 349 11.75 -7.87 1.03
CA ILE A 349 12.96 -7.91 0.20
C ILE A 349 12.61 -8.09 -1.28
N ALA A 350 11.72 -9.02 -1.59
CA ALA A 350 11.30 -9.22 -2.97
C ALA A 350 10.54 -8.00 -3.53
N GLU A 351 9.69 -7.36 -2.73
CA GLU A 351 8.95 -6.15 -3.09
C GLU A 351 9.86 -4.93 -3.30
N CYS A 352 10.96 -4.82 -2.54
CA CYS A 352 11.97 -3.78 -2.73
C CYS A 352 12.85 -4.02 -3.96
N ILE A 353 13.22 -5.28 -4.25
CA ILE A 353 14.19 -5.60 -5.30
C ILE A 353 13.53 -5.86 -6.66
N ALA A 354 12.37 -6.50 -6.71
CA ALA A 354 11.69 -6.82 -7.96
C ALA A 354 11.42 -5.59 -8.87
N PRO A 355 11.12 -4.39 -8.35
CA PRO A 355 10.88 -3.23 -9.20
C PRO A 355 12.09 -2.77 -10.02
N PHE A 356 13.33 -3.02 -9.55
CA PHE A 356 14.55 -2.69 -10.33
C PHE A 356 14.55 -3.42 -11.66
N GLY A 357 14.20 -4.72 -11.66
CA GLY A 357 14.06 -5.49 -12.89
C GLY A 357 12.86 -5.08 -13.72
N THR A 358 11.68 -4.96 -13.10
CA THR A 358 10.43 -4.63 -13.80
C THR A 358 10.52 -3.29 -14.53
N LEU A 359 11.06 -2.27 -13.87
CA LEU A 359 11.22 -0.93 -14.44
C LEU A 359 12.56 -0.75 -15.17
N ASN A 360 13.37 -1.81 -15.30
CA ASN A 360 14.64 -1.82 -16.01
C ASN A 360 15.58 -0.69 -15.55
N TYR A 361 15.88 -0.65 -14.26
CA TYR A 361 16.74 0.35 -13.67
C TYR A 361 17.85 -0.29 -12.84
N LEU A 362 19.07 0.23 -13.02
CA LEU A 362 20.24 -0.12 -12.22
C LEU A 362 20.72 1.13 -11.47
N PRO A 363 20.74 1.11 -10.12
CA PRO A 363 21.20 2.22 -9.33
C PRO A 363 22.73 2.34 -9.40
N PRO A 364 23.33 3.50 -9.04
CA PRO A 364 24.79 3.66 -8.97
C PRO A 364 25.48 2.61 -8.10
N SER A 365 24.82 2.14 -7.04
CA SER A 365 25.31 1.11 -6.12
C SER A 365 24.94 -0.33 -6.50
N ALA A 366 24.52 -0.58 -7.74
CA ALA A 366 24.07 -1.90 -8.20
C ALA A 366 25.02 -3.04 -7.81
N SER A 367 26.33 -2.85 -7.94
CA SER A 367 27.32 -3.89 -7.59
C SER A 367 27.26 -4.30 -6.11
N SER A 368 27.07 -3.33 -5.21
CA SER A 368 26.93 -3.58 -3.77
C SER A 368 25.55 -4.13 -3.42
N LEU A 369 24.49 -3.59 -4.04
CA LEU A 369 23.11 -4.04 -3.89
C LEU A 369 22.96 -5.53 -4.20
N PHE A 370 23.38 -5.96 -5.39
CA PHE A 370 23.23 -7.35 -5.81
C PHE A 370 24.18 -8.30 -5.08
N ARG A 371 25.33 -7.81 -4.58
CA ARG A 371 26.18 -8.60 -3.67
C ARG A 371 25.48 -8.85 -2.33
N LYS A 372 24.87 -7.82 -1.72
CA LYS A 372 24.09 -7.99 -0.48
C LYS A 372 22.89 -8.91 -0.73
N LEU A 373 22.18 -8.77 -1.84
CA LEU A 373 21.09 -9.66 -2.23
C LEU A 373 21.56 -11.11 -2.37
N GLU A 374 22.70 -11.35 -3.00
CA GLU A 374 23.26 -12.69 -3.12
C GLU A 374 23.56 -13.29 -1.74
N THR A 375 24.14 -12.52 -0.81
CA THR A 375 24.35 -12.96 0.57
C THR A 375 23.04 -13.33 1.25
N VAL A 376 22.00 -12.49 1.14
CA VAL A 376 20.66 -12.75 1.69
C VAL A 376 20.05 -14.01 1.09
N LEU A 377 20.15 -14.20 -0.23
CA LEU A 377 19.63 -15.38 -0.90
C LEU A 377 20.37 -16.65 -0.47
N HIS A 378 21.67 -16.58 -0.13
CA HIS A 378 22.40 -17.72 0.42
C HIS A 378 21.96 -18.05 1.84
N THR A 379 21.76 -17.05 2.71
CA THR A 379 21.45 -17.25 4.13
C THR A 379 19.98 -17.59 4.38
N ARG A 380 19.06 -16.98 3.61
CA ARG A 380 17.61 -17.04 3.87
C ARG A 380 16.82 -17.76 2.77
N PHE A 381 17.47 -18.47 1.83
CA PHE A 381 16.81 -19.13 0.68
C PHE A 381 15.52 -19.87 1.03
N SER A 382 15.55 -20.71 2.06
CA SER A 382 14.43 -21.57 2.47
C SER A 382 13.29 -20.82 3.17
N GLN A 383 13.52 -19.57 3.58
CA GLN A 383 12.51 -18.72 4.21
C GLN A 383 11.63 -18.01 3.17
N PHE A 384 12.10 -17.86 1.93
CA PHE A 384 11.30 -17.24 0.88
C PHE A 384 10.14 -18.15 0.47
N GLN A 385 8.96 -17.53 0.31
CA GLN A 385 7.86 -18.17 -0.37
C GLN A 385 8.24 -18.48 -1.83
N PRO A 386 7.97 -19.69 -2.37
CA PRO A 386 8.46 -20.10 -3.69
C PRO A 386 8.07 -19.16 -4.84
N HIS A 387 6.83 -18.67 -4.86
CA HIS A 387 6.36 -17.72 -5.89
C HIS A 387 7.09 -16.37 -5.79
N THR A 388 7.25 -15.87 -4.56
CA THR A 388 7.98 -14.62 -4.28
C THR A 388 9.44 -14.71 -4.70
N LEU A 389 10.11 -15.84 -4.40
CA LEU A 389 11.47 -16.08 -4.83
C LEU A 389 11.59 -16.15 -6.35
N LEU A 390 10.68 -16.86 -7.02
CA LEU A 390 10.67 -16.95 -8.47
C LEU A 390 10.52 -15.57 -9.11
N ASN A 391 9.59 -14.74 -8.62
CA ASN A 391 9.39 -13.36 -9.08
C ASN A 391 10.66 -12.51 -8.90
N LEU A 392 11.31 -12.60 -7.74
CA LEU A 392 12.56 -11.90 -7.44
C LEU A 392 13.68 -12.29 -8.41
N LEU A 393 13.89 -13.60 -8.61
CA LEU A 393 14.94 -14.10 -9.51
C LEU A 393 14.64 -13.75 -10.97
N HIS A 394 13.37 -13.84 -11.39
CA HIS A 394 12.93 -13.41 -12.71
C HIS A 394 13.19 -11.91 -12.94
N SER A 395 12.89 -11.07 -11.95
CA SER A 395 13.21 -9.64 -12.01
C SER A 395 14.72 -9.39 -12.18
N CYS A 396 15.57 -10.13 -11.47
CA CYS A 396 17.03 -10.00 -11.62
C CYS A 396 17.49 -10.24 -13.07
N VAL A 397 16.93 -11.24 -13.77
CA VAL A 397 17.35 -11.50 -15.15
C VAL A 397 16.86 -10.43 -16.14
N LEU A 398 15.77 -9.70 -15.84
CA LEU A 398 15.33 -8.57 -16.66
C LEU A 398 16.42 -7.50 -16.78
N ILE A 399 17.21 -7.30 -15.73
CA ILE A 399 18.32 -6.34 -15.65
C ILE A 399 19.70 -6.99 -15.72
N GLN A 400 19.81 -8.16 -16.35
CA GLN A 400 21.09 -8.85 -16.60
C GLN A 400 21.86 -9.24 -15.33
N ARG A 401 21.14 -9.51 -14.24
CA ARG A 401 21.68 -10.13 -13.02
C ARG A 401 21.24 -11.59 -12.97
N TYR A 402 22.14 -12.50 -13.31
CA TYR A 402 21.80 -13.91 -13.52
C TYR A 402 22.01 -14.73 -12.23
N PRO A 403 20.94 -15.30 -11.65
CA PRO A 403 21.04 -16.04 -10.39
C PRO A 403 21.51 -17.49 -10.60
N VAL A 404 22.60 -17.69 -11.34
CA VAL A 404 23.08 -19.01 -11.79
C VAL A 404 23.32 -19.99 -10.63
N ASN A 405 23.77 -19.48 -9.47
CA ASN A 405 24.04 -20.25 -8.25
C ASN A 405 22.77 -20.85 -7.63
N PHE A 406 21.60 -20.29 -7.93
CA PHE A 406 20.32 -20.69 -7.34
C PHE A 406 19.47 -21.56 -8.28
N LEU A 407 19.74 -21.55 -9.58
CA LEU A 407 18.97 -22.32 -10.57
C LEU A 407 18.90 -23.83 -10.29
N PRO A 408 19.97 -24.51 -9.81
CA PRO A 408 19.86 -25.92 -9.44
C PRO A 408 18.82 -26.18 -8.34
N LYS A 409 18.65 -25.24 -7.41
CA LYS A 409 17.64 -25.32 -6.35
C LYS A 409 16.24 -25.07 -6.91
N ILE A 410 16.09 -24.07 -7.78
CA ILE A 410 14.81 -23.68 -8.40
C ILE A 410 14.28 -24.73 -9.37
N PHE A 411 15.15 -25.35 -10.16
CA PHE A 411 14.77 -26.42 -11.09
C PHE A 411 14.74 -27.81 -10.44
N SER A 412 14.93 -27.89 -9.12
CA SER A 412 14.79 -29.15 -8.40
C SER A 412 13.32 -29.63 -8.43
N PRO A 413 13.06 -30.95 -8.51
CA PRO A 413 11.70 -31.48 -8.44
C PRO A 413 10.95 -31.04 -7.19
N TYR A 414 11.66 -30.93 -6.06
CA TYR A 414 11.10 -30.45 -4.79
C TYR A 414 10.55 -29.02 -4.93
N PHE A 415 11.34 -28.07 -5.44
CA PHE A 415 10.90 -26.68 -5.59
C PHE A 415 9.74 -26.55 -6.59
N LEU A 416 9.81 -27.28 -7.70
CA LEU A 416 8.77 -27.28 -8.72
C LEU A 416 7.44 -27.84 -8.20
N GLN A 417 7.48 -28.86 -7.32
CA GLN A 417 6.28 -29.38 -6.67
C GLN A 417 5.66 -28.36 -5.71
N HIS A 418 6.48 -27.58 -5.00
CA HIS A 418 5.98 -26.52 -4.10
C HIS A 418 5.29 -25.38 -4.88
N LEU A 419 5.76 -25.06 -6.09
CA LEU A 419 5.13 -24.06 -6.97
C LEU A 419 3.78 -24.51 -7.54
N GLN A 420 3.49 -25.81 -7.57
CA GLN A 420 2.21 -26.35 -8.06
C GLN A 420 1.09 -26.24 -7.01
N GLY A 421 1.43 -25.94 -5.75
CA GLY A 421 0.48 -25.93 -4.64
C GLY A 421 -0.03 -27.33 -4.28
N LYS A 422 -0.57 -27.49 -3.06
CA LYS A 422 -1.19 -28.75 -2.62
C LYS A 422 -2.65 -28.91 -3.08
N GLU A 423 -3.27 -27.86 -3.63
CA GLU A 423 -4.73 -27.76 -3.83
C GLU A 423 -5.18 -27.28 -5.23
N GLN A 424 -4.29 -27.11 -6.20
CA GLN A 424 -4.68 -26.62 -7.53
C GLN A 424 -5.32 -27.74 -8.37
N CYS A 425 -6.59 -27.52 -8.73
CA CYS A 425 -7.36 -28.34 -9.67
C CYS A 425 -7.69 -27.46 -10.89
N PRO A 426 -7.26 -27.79 -12.13
CA PRO A 426 -6.64 -29.03 -12.58
C PRO A 426 -5.15 -29.18 -12.20
N PRO A 427 -4.61 -30.41 -12.20
CA PRO A 427 -3.20 -30.67 -11.91
C PRO A 427 -2.31 -30.04 -12.99
N GLY A 428 -1.58 -28.99 -12.63
CA GLY A 428 -0.71 -28.28 -13.56
C GLY A 428 -0.01 -27.12 -12.88
N LEU A 429 1.13 -26.71 -13.44
CA LEU A 429 1.75 -25.46 -13.03
C LEU A 429 1.00 -24.31 -13.69
N ASP A 430 0.65 -23.28 -12.90
CA ASP A 430 0.06 -22.06 -13.43
C ASP A 430 0.88 -21.52 -14.62
N ARG A 431 0.19 -21.05 -15.66
CA ARG A 431 0.82 -20.66 -16.93
C ARG A 431 1.75 -19.46 -16.76
N PHE A 432 1.44 -18.55 -15.84
CA PHE A 432 2.30 -17.40 -15.56
C PHE A 432 3.60 -17.87 -14.89
N VAL A 433 3.50 -18.73 -13.88
CA VAL A 433 4.66 -19.36 -13.21
C VAL A 433 5.51 -20.16 -14.20
N ALA A 434 4.89 -20.98 -15.04
CA ALA A 434 5.57 -21.74 -16.09
C ALA A 434 6.29 -20.82 -17.08
N SER A 435 5.69 -19.68 -17.42
CA SER A 435 6.31 -18.68 -18.30
C SER A 435 7.54 -18.05 -17.65
N GLN A 436 7.50 -17.73 -16.36
CA GLN A 436 8.67 -17.20 -15.65
C GLN A 436 9.82 -18.22 -15.56
N LEU A 437 9.51 -19.49 -15.25
CA LEU A 437 10.51 -20.56 -15.24
C LEU A 437 11.13 -20.77 -16.61
N THR A 438 10.30 -20.81 -17.66
CA THR A 438 10.78 -20.95 -19.04
C THR A 438 11.70 -19.79 -19.41
N ARG A 439 11.36 -18.56 -19.00
CA ARG A 439 12.20 -17.38 -19.24
C ARG A 439 13.52 -17.45 -18.50
N LEU A 440 13.52 -17.79 -17.21
CA LEU A 440 14.77 -17.98 -16.47
C LEU A 440 15.69 -18.98 -17.17
N PHE A 441 15.14 -20.12 -17.58
CA PHE A 441 15.89 -21.14 -18.31
C PHE A 441 16.44 -20.63 -19.65
N LEU A 442 15.61 -19.99 -20.47
CA LEU A 442 16.01 -19.47 -21.78
C LEU A 442 17.02 -18.32 -21.66
N THR A 443 16.85 -17.41 -20.71
CA THR A 443 17.79 -16.32 -20.45
C THR A 443 19.15 -16.86 -20.09
N VAL A 444 19.24 -17.84 -19.20
CA VAL A 444 20.53 -18.40 -18.80
C VAL A 444 21.16 -19.19 -19.95
N THR A 445 20.36 -19.86 -20.77
CA THR A 445 20.85 -20.57 -21.96
C THR A 445 21.41 -19.61 -23.01
N LEU A 446 20.79 -18.44 -23.19
CA LEU A 446 21.18 -17.46 -24.21
C LEU A 446 22.27 -16.49 -23.72
N GLU A 447 22.15 -15.99 -22.49
CA GLU A 447 22.99 -14.92 -21.93
C GLU A 447 24.15 -15.44 -21.05
N CYS A 448 24.18 -16.74 -20.69
CA CYS A 448 25.24 -17.33 -19.86
C CYS A 448 25.91 -18.55 -20.53
N PRO A 449 26.90 -18.35 -21.42
CA PRO A 449 27.58 -19.43 -22.14
C PRO A 449 28.23 -20.50 -21.25
N PHE A 450 28.60 -20.13 -20.03
CA PHE A 450 29.29 -21.01 -19.07
C PHE A 450 28.35 -21.80 -18.17
N TYR A 451 27.02 -21.63 -18.28
CA TYR A 451 26.08 -22.33 -17.42
C TYR A 451 26.03 -23.82 -17.78
N GLN A 452 26.44 -24.67 -16.83
CA GLN A 452 26.41 -26.14 -16.94
C GLN A 452 25.39 -26.78 -15.99
N GLY A 453 24.51 -25.98 -15.38
CA GLY A 453 23.51 -26.47 -14.42
C GLY A 453 22.33 -27.21 -15.07
N PRO A 454 21.34 -27.65 -14.28
CA PRO A 454 20.21 -28.41 -14.78
C PRO A 454 19.37 -27.60 -15.76
N LYS A 455 18.79 -28.30 -16.74
CA LYS A 455 17.83 -27.76 -17.70
C LYS A 455 16.41 -27.92 -17.16
N LEU A 456 15.54 -26.96 -17.46
CA LEU A 456 14.11 -27.08 -17.11
C LEU A 456 13.46 -28.18 -17.93
N LEU A 457 12.72 -29.09 -17.30
CA LEU A 457 12.06 -30.19 -18.01
C LEU A 457 10.97 -29.67 -18.96
N PRO A 458 10.80 -30.24 -20.17
CA PRO A 458 9.82 -29.77 -21.17
C PRO A 458 8.38 -29.65 -20.67
N LYS A 459 7.97 -30.47 -19.69
CA LYS A 459 6.62 -30.43 -19.09
C LYS A 459 6.33 -29.15 -18.30
N TYR A 460 7.36 -28.41 -17.88
CA TYR A 460 7.24 -27.12 -17.20
C TYR A 460 7.54 -25.93 -18.13
N GLN A 461 7.82 -26.21 -19.41
CA GLN A 461 8.12 -25.18 -20.40
C GLN A 461 6.85 -24.73 -21.12
N VAL A 462 6.77 -23.43 -21.39
CA VAL A 462 5.71 -22.86 -22.22
C VAL A 462 6.20 -22.74 -23.66
N LYS A 463 5.42 -23.26 -24.62
CA LYS A 463 5.75 -23.22 -26.05
C LYS A 463 5.57 -21.84 -26.70
N ALA A 464 4.67 -21.02 -26.14
CA ALA A 464 4.40 -19.66 -26.60
C ALA A 464 4.01 -18.76 -25.43
N PHE A 465 4.78 -17.70 -25.23
CA PHE A 465 4.53 -16.68 -24.21
C PHE A 465 3.35 -15.81 -24.62
N LEU A 466 2.21 -15.94 -23.93
CA LEU A 466 1.21 -14.88 -23.93
C LEU A 466 1.66 -13.88 -22.87
N THR A 467 2.02 -12.67 -23.28
CA THR A 467 2.32 -11.58 -22.34
C THR A 467 0.99 -11.14 -21.73
N PRO A 468 0.66 -11.46 -20.46
CA PRO A 468 -0.66 -11.20 -19.89
C PRO A 468 -0.89 -9.70 -19.64
N HIS A 469 0.20 -8.95 -19.44
CA HIS A 469 0.16 -7.58 -18.91
C HIS A 469 0.32 -6.49 -19.96
N CYS A 470 0.46 -6.85 -21.23
CA CYS A 470 0.64 -5.86 -22.28
C CYS A 470 -0.18 -6.24 -23.50
N SER A 471 -1.40 -5.70 -23.56
CA SER A 471 -2.18 -5.68 -24.79
C SER A 471 -1.32 -5.07 -25.91
N LEU A 472 -1.29 -5.76 -27.04
CA LEU A 472 -0.69 -5.24 -28.26
C LEU A 472 -1.48 -3.97 -28.64
N ASP A 473 -0.79 -2.85 -28.83
CA ASP A 473 -1.44 -1.65 -29.34
C ASP A 473 -1.76 -1.86 -30.83
N PHE A 474 -2.93 -2.42 -31.10
CA PHE A 474 -3.39 -2.74 -32.44
C PHE A 474 -3.47 -1.51 -33.34
N HIS A 475 -3.79 -0.33 -32.79
CA HIS A 475 -3.85 0.90 -33.56
C HIS A 475 -2.46 1.36 -33.99
N LEU A 476 -1.50 1.36 -33.06
CA LEU A 476 -0.11 1.70 -33.36
C LEU A 476 0.48 0.73 -34.37
N LEU A 477 0.27 -0.57 -34.17
CA LEU A 477 0.73 -1.60 -35.10
C LEU A 477 0.12 -1.42 -36.49
N LYS A 478 -1.18 -1.11 -36.58
CA LYS A 478 -1.85 -0.86 -37.86
C LYS A 478 -1.24 0.34 -38.59
N ARG A 479 -0.91 1.43 -37.88
CA ARG A 479 -0.23 2.61 -38.46
C ARG A 479 1.15 2.26 -39.00
N VAL A 480 1.94 1.49 -38.23
CA VAL A 480 3.25 1.01 -38.68
C VAL A 480 3.13 0.09 -39.89
N LYS A 481 2.19 -0.86 -39.89
CA LYS A 481 1.91 -1.74 -41.04
C LYS A 481 1.53 -0.94 -42.29
N ALA A 482 0.74 0.13 -42.16
CA ALA A 482 0.37 1.01 -43.26
C ALA A 482 1.57 1.81 -43.81
N GLY A 483 2.46 2.29 -42.93
CA GLY A 483 3.71 2.94 -43.32
C GLY A 483 4.67 1.98 -44.04
N LEU A 484 4.78 0.73 -43.57
CA LEU A 484 5.56 -0.31 -44.24
C LEU A 484 4.99 -0.68 -45.61
N LEU A 485 3.66 -0.78 -45.73
CA LEU A 485 3.02 -1.05 -47.02
C LEU A 485 3.27 0.09 -48.03
N TYR A 486 3.26 1.34 -47.56
CA TYR A 486 3.64 2.48 -48.40
C TYR A 486 5.13 2.43 -48.79
N LEU A 487 6.00 2.02 -47.87
CA LEU A 487 7.45 1.96 -48.08
C LEU A 487 7.88 0.83 -49.04
N LEU A 488 7.38 -0.38 -48.79
CA LEU A 488 7.77 -1.61 -49.48
C LEU A 488 6.88 -1.91 -50.69
N LYS A 489 5.85 -1.09 -50.93
CA LYS A 489 4.83 -1.20 -51.99
C LYS A 489 3.92 -2.44 -51.88
N GLU A 490 4.39 -3.56 -51.33
CA GLU A 490 3.62 -4.81 -51.21
C GLU A 490 3.67 -5.44 -49.81
N ARG A 491 2.59 -6.15 -49.45
CA ARG A 491 2.43 -6.82 -48.15
C ARG A 491 3.37 -8.02 -47.98
N MET A 492 3.76 -8.66 -49.08
CA MET A 492 4.52 -9.91 -49.06
C MET A 492 5.93 -9.77 -48.50
N TYR A 493 6.49 -8.56 -48.40
CA TYR A 493 7.86 -8.30 -47.93
C TYR A 493 8.06 -8.30 -46.42
N PHE A 494 6.99 -8.45 -45.63
CA PHE A 494 7.11 -8.49 -44.17
C PHE A 494 6.15 -9.50 -43.56
N ALA A 495 6.54 -10.16 -42.47
CA ALA A 495 5.64 -10.97 -41.66
C ALA A 495 5.12 -10.15 -40.48
N SER A 496 3.98 -10.53 -39.90
CA SER A 496 3.44 -9.87 -38.71
C SER A 496 3.10 -10.90 -37.64
N GLU A 497 3.16 -10.48 -36.39
CA GLU A 497 2.88 -11.30 -35.21
C GLU A 497 3.70 -12.60 -35.25
N VAL A 498 5.01 -12.43 -35.50
CA VAL A 498 5.93 -13.55 -35.66
C VAL A 498 6.28 -14.10 -34.29
N SER A 499 6.17 -15.42 -34.14
CA SER A 499 6.57 -16.12 -32.94
C SER A 499 7.95 -16.72 -33.12
N THR A 500 8.85 -16.41 -32.19
CA THR A 500 9.97 -17.29 -31.87
C THR A 500 9.55 -18.24 -30.74
N PRO A 501 10.31 -19.31 -30.46
CA PRO A 501 10.11 -20.13 -29.26
C PRO A 501 10.18 -19.31 -27.95
N VAL A 502 10.78 -18.11 -27.99
CA VAL A 502 11.14 -17.31 -26.82
C VAL A 502 10.26 -16.05 -26.68
N PHE A 503 9.80 -15.45 -27.77
CA PHE A 503 8.99 -14.22 -27.77
C PHE A 503 8.09 -14.10 -28.99
N LEU A 504 6.98 -13.40 -28.80
CA LEU A 504 6.20 -12.80 -29.88
C LEU A 504 6.76 -11.40 -30.18
N TYR A 505 7.05 -11.11 -31.45
CA TYR A 505 7.44 -9.77 -31.88
C TYR A 505 6.60 -9.31 -33.08
N ASN A 506 6.53 -7.99 -33.26
CA ASN A 506 5.45 -7.39 -34.03
C ASN A 506 5.58 -7.67 -35.53
N ILE A 507 6.75 -7.42 -36.13
CA ILE A 507 6.98 -7.54 -37.57
C ILE A 507 8.39 -8.09 -37.84
N GLU A 508 8.52 -8.98 -38.83
CA GLU A 508 9.81 -9.47 -39.38
C GLU A 508 10.00 -8.97 -40.81
N ILE A 509 11.21 -8.52 -41.13
CA ILE A 509 11.66 -8.20 -42.50
C ILE A 509 12.94 -8.98 -42.76
N LYS A 510 13.06 -9.60 -43.94
CA LYS A 510 14.21 -10.40 -44.35
C LYS A 510 14.98 -9.67 -45.45
N LEU A 511 16.31 -9.70 -45.38
CA LEU A 511 17.19 -9.13 -46.41
C LEU A 511 18.16 -10.19 -46.94
N ASP A 512 18.52 -10.07 -48.21
CA ASP A 512 19.64 -10.79 -48.83
C ASP A 512 20.99 -10.13 -48.49
N GLU A 513 22.07 -10.63 -49.09
CA GLU A 513 23.45 -10.19 -48.84
C GLU A 513 23.66 -8.75 -49.35
N GLU A 514 23.02 -8.39 -50.45
CA GLU A 514 23.06 -7.07 -51.07
C GLU A 514 22.18 -6.04 -50.33
N GLY A 515 21.30 -6.51 -49.45
CA GLY A 515 20.42 -5.69 -48.62
C GLY A 515 19.04 -5.40 -49.22
N PHE A 516 18.64 -6.11 -50.28
CA PHE A 516 17.29 -6.06 -50.81
C PHE A 516 16.31 -6.83 -49.94
N VAL A 517 15.04 -6.42 -49.99
CA VAL A 517 13.99 -7.01 -49.16
C VAL A 517 13.45 -8.29 -49.80
N LEU A 518 13.54 -9.38 -49.06
CA LEU A 518 13.03 -10.68 -49.48
C LEU A 518 11.55 -10.86 -49.09
N PRO A 519 10.78 -11.64 -49.87
CA PRO A 519 9.45 -12.08 -49.46
C PRO A 519 9.46 -12.76 -48.09
N ALA A 520 8.46 -12.47 -47.26
CA ALA A 520 8.32 -12.99 -45.91
C ALA A 520 8.25 -14.52 -45.85
N ALA A 521 7.69 -15.16 -46.88
CA ALA A 521 7.63 -16.61 -47.00
C ALA A 521 8.97 -17.26 -47.40
N GLN A 522 9.93 -16.49 -47.91
CA GLN A 522 11.23 -17.02 -48.34
C GLN A 522 12.07 -17.45 -47.13
N CYS A 523 12.62 -18.67 -47.20
CA CYS A 523 13.42 -19.27 -46.13
C CYS A 523 14.91 -19.40 -46.49
N GLU A 524 15.23 -19.41 -47.78
CA GLU A 524 16.59 -19.56 -48.31
C GLU A 524 17.19 -18.19 -48.64
N GLU A 525 18.53 -18.11 -48.67
CA GLU A 525 19.29 -16.89 -49.03
C GLU A 525 19.04 -15.68 -48.11
N VAL A 526 18.47 -15.92 -46.91
CA VAL A 526 18.25 -14.88 -45.91
C VAL A 526 19.58 -14.57 -45.21
N HIS A 527 20.23 -13.50 -45.64
CA HIS A 527 21.46 -13.02 -45.00
C HIS A 527 21.17 -12.31 -43.67
N LYS A 528 20.06 -11.56 -43.59
CA LYS A 528 19.74 -10.75 -42.41
C LYS A 528 18.25 -10.73 -42.07
N ARG A 529 17.94 -10.84 -40.78
CA ARG A 529 16.57 -10.70 -40.25
C ARG A 529 16.45 -9.45 -39.41
N ILE A 530 15.44 -8.64 -39.68
CA ILE A 530 15.09 -7.45 -38.92
C ILE A 530 13.82 -7.74 -38.11
N ALA A 531 13.92 -7.60 -36.79
CA ALA A 531 12.76 -7.66 -35.89
C ALA A 531 12.34 -6.22 -35.54
N LEU A 532 11.19 -5.80 -36.03
CA LEU A 532 10.62 -4.49 -35.73
C LEU A 532 9.74 -4.62 -34.47
N CYS A 533 10.17 -3.98 -33.39
CA CYS A 533 9.45 -3.91 -32.12
C CYS A 533 8.64 -2.61 -32.07
N VAL A 534 7.31 -2.74 -32.11
CA VAL A 534 6.37 -1.62 -32.04
C VAL A 534 5.91 -1.49 -30.60
N ASP A 535 6.47 -0.49 -29.91
CA ASP A 535 6.33 -0.35 -28.46
C ASP A 535 5.32 0.75 -28.14
N GLY A 536 4.12 0.31 -27.70
CA GLY A 536 3.05 1.19 -27.22
C GLY A 536 3.37 1.86 -25.88
N ARG A 537 2.50 2.76 -25.43
CA ARG A 537 2.72 3.52 -24.18
C ARG A 537 2.86 2.63 -22.94
N ASN A 538 2.17 1.49 -22.91
CA ASN A 538 2.24 0.49 -21.84
C ASN A 538 3.56 -0.29 -21.77
N ARG A 539 4.48 -0.07 -22.71
CA ARG A 539 5.82 -0.69 -22.74
C ARG A 539 6.90 0.15 -22.06
N PHE A 540 6.55 1.39 -21.68
CA PHE A 540 7.46 2.34 -21.05
C PHE A 540 6.97 2.67 -19.63
N CYS A 541 7.87 3.20 -18.81
CA CYS A 541 7.48 3.83 -17.56
C CYS A 541 6.54 5.01 -17.85
N ILE A 542 5.58 5.27 -16.97
CA ILE A 542 4.55 6.28 -17.23
C ILE A 542 5.10 7.71 -17.19
N ASN A 543 6.10 7.94 -16.34
CA ASN A 543 6.70 9.25 -16.07
C ASN A 543 7.98 9.51 -16.91
N SER A 544 8.41 8.56 -17.75
CA SER A 544 9.62 8.70 -18.54
C SER A 544 9.59 7.81 -19.80
N HIS A 545 10.49 8.03 -20.75
CA HIS A 545 10.63 7.14 -21.92
C HIS A 545 11.47 5.88 -21.62
N ASN A 546 11.60 5.48 -20.35
CA ASN A 546 12.36 4.30 -19.97
C ASN A 546 11.59 3.02 -20.32
N LEU A 547 12.20 2.13 -21.09
CA LEU A 547 11.59 0.89 -21.53
C LEU A 547 11.55 -0.13 -20.38
N LEU A 548 10.40 -0.78 -20.16
CA LEU A 548 10.23 -1.78 -19.10
C LEU A 548 11.12 -3.02 -19.32
N GLY A 549 11.46 -3.73 -18.23
CA GLY A 549 12.40 -4.85 -18.25
C GLY A 549 11.95 -6.00 -19.14
N GLU A 550 10.65 -6.21 -19.19
CA GLU A 550 9.96 -7.15 -20.06
C GLU A 550 10.26 -6.95 -21.55
N GLU A 551 10.35 -5.70 -21.99
CA GLU A 551 10.67 -5.38 -23.38
C GLU A 551 12.18 -5.31 -23.61
N ALA A 552 12.93 -4.87 -22.60
CA ALA A 552 14.39 -4.83 -22.67
C ALA A 552 14.97 -6.23 -22.90
N ILE A 553 14.52 -7.24 -22.14
CA ILE A 553 15.00 -8.62 -22.29
C ILE A 553 14.60 -9.24 -23.64
N LYS A 554 13.37 -8.96 -24.12
CA LYS A 554 12.91 -9.38 -25.45
C LYS A 554 13.88 -8.91 -26.53
N ARG A 555 14.30 -7.63 -26.47
CA ARG A 555 15.24 -7.06 -27.43
C ARG A 555 16.62 -7.70 -27.36
N ARG A 556 17.17 -7.89 -26.15
CA ARG A 556 18.47 -8.54 -25.97
C ARG A 556 18.48 -9.96 -26.54
N HIS A 557 17.49 -10.75 -26.19
CA HIS A 557 17.40 -12.12 -26.67
C HIS A 557 17.19 -12.21 -28.19
N LEU A 558 16.39 -11.32 -28.80
CA LEU A 558 16.26 -11.28 -30.27
C LEU A 558 17.61 -10.98 -30.93
N GLN A 559 18.41 -10.07 -30.37
CA GLN A 559 19.76 -9.80 -30.86
C GLN A 559 20.67 -11.03 -30.76
N LEU A 560 20.61 -11.76 -29.64
CA LEU A 560 21.38 -13.01 -29.46
C LEU A 560 20.93 -14.13 -30.41
N LEU A 561 19.67 -14.12 -30.84
CA LEU A 561 19.15 -15.00 -31.89
C LEU A 561 19.52 -14.56 -33.32
N GLY A 562 20.34 -13.51 -33.48
CA GLY A 562 20.83 -13.03 -34.78
C GLY A 562 19.92 -11.99 -35.46
N TYR A 563 18.88 -11.48 -34.79
CA TYR A 563 18.04 -10.43 -35.35
C TYR A 563 18.66 -9.04 -35.18
N LYS A 564 18.59 -8.23 -36.24
CA LYS A 564 18.71 -6.77 -36.11
C LYS A 564 17.41 -6.22 -35.54
N VAL A 565 17.43 -5.86 -34.26
CA VAL A 565 16.25 -5.29 -33.60
C VAL A 565 16.13 -3.80 -33.92
N VAL A 566 14.98 -3.38 -34.43
CA VAL A 566 14.65 -1.98 -34.69
C VAL A 566 13.44 -1.61 -33.81
N GLN A 567 13.61 -0.56 -33.00
CA GLN A 567 12.56 -0.09 -32.11
C GLN A 567 11.75 1.03 -32.76
N VAL A 568 10.42 0.94 -32.62
CA VAL A 568 9.45 1.97 -33.02
C VAL A 568 8.63 2.35 -31.79
N PRO A 569 9.09 3.33 -30.99
CA PRO A 569 8.39 3.77 -29.79
C PRO A 569 7.21 4.70 -30.14
N PHE A 570 6.12 4.62 -29.37
CA PHE A 570 4.90 5.40 -29.60
C PHE A 570 5.14 6.92 -29.71
N PHE A 571 5.99 7.47 -28.84
CA PHE A 571 6.25 8.91 -28.76
C PHE A 571 7.03 9.46 -29.97
N GLU A 572 7.76 8.63 -30.72
CA GLU A 572 8.43 9.08 -31.96
C GLU A 572 7.46 9.15 -33.15
N ILE A 573 6.37 8.38 -33.11
CA ILE A 573 5.45 8.22 -34.25
C ILE A 573 4.07 8.84 -34.02
N GLU A 574 3.80 9.36 -32.82
CA GLU A 574 2.52 9.97 -32.46
C GLU A 574 2.16 11.13 -33.41
N SER A 575 3.13 12.00 -33.71
CA SER A 575 3.00 13.16 -34.60
C SER A 575 2.98 12.81 -36.11
N LEU A 576 3.21 11.55 -36.48
CA LEU A 576 3.28 11.12 -37.88
C LEU A 576 1.88 10.73 -38.40
N HIS A 577 1.10 11.73 -38.81
CA HIS A 577 -0.30 11.54 -39.20
C HIS A 577 -0.53 10.90 -40.58
N THR A 578 0.49 10.85 -41.44
CA THR A 578 0.35 10.32 -42.81
C THR A 578 1.23 9.09 -43.03
N SER A 579 0.76 8.15 -43.85
CA SER A 579 1.54 6.94 -44.21
C SER A 579 2.88 7.28 -44.87
N ARG A 580 2.95 8.40 -45.61
CA ARG A 580 4.20 8.89 -46.21
C ARG A 580 5.24 9.26 -45.15
N LYS A 581 4.87 10.09 -44.17
CA LYS A 581 5.76 10.48 -43.06
C LYS A 581 6.17 9.28 -42.23
N MET A 582 5.25 8.35 -41.98
CA MET A 582 5.54 7.08 -41.33
C MET A 582 6.55 6.25 -42.14
N ALA A 583 6.39 6.17 -43.46
CA ALA A 583 7.30 5.45 -44.35
C ALA A 583 8.70 6.08 -44.36
N GLU A 584 8.82 7.41 -44.41
CA GLU A 584 10.10 8.13 -44.33
C GLU A 584 10.82 7.83 -43.00
N TYR A 585 10.08 7.87 -41.88
CA TYR A 585 10.60 7.50 -40.57
C TYR A 585 11.08 6.04 -40.53
N LEU A 586 10.26 5.10 -41.02
CA LEU A 586 10.56 3.67 -41.04
C LEU A 586 11.76 3.39 -41.95
N HIS A 587 11.84 4.04 -43.11
CA HIS A 587 13.00 3.94 -44.01
C HIS A 587 14.27 4.34 -43.27
N LYS A 588 14.28 5.51 -42.61
CA LYS A 588 15.43 5.97 -41.84
C LYS A 588 15.84 5.00 -40.71
N LYS A 589 14.86 4.37 -40.04
CA LYS A 589 15.11 3.42 -38.94
C LYS A 589 15.59 2.05 -39.42
N ILE A 590 15.01 1.53 -40.50
CA ILE A 590 15.27 0.18 -41.00
C ILE A 590 16.50 0.16 -41.93
N PHE A 591 16.58 1.15 -42.81
CA PHE A 591 17.52 1.29 -43.94
C PHE A 591 18.38 2.58 -43.85
N PRO A 592 19.16 2.78 -42.78
CA PRO A 592 19.87 4.06 -42.56
C PRO A 592 20.99 4.36 -43.56
N HIS A 593 21.49 3.35 -44.28
CA HIS A 593 22.62 3.47 -45.21
C HIS A 593 22.21 3.29 -46.67
N THR A 594 20.93 3.11 -46.95
CA THR A 594 20.42 2.97 -48.31
C THR A 594 20.08 4.38 -48.81
N TYR A 595 20.93 4.93 -49.68
CA TYR A 595 20.74 6.25 -50.29
C TYR A 595 19.56 6.22 -51.26
N GLY A 596 18.40 6.68 -50.80
CA GLY A 596 17.26 7.05 -51.64
C GLY A 596 16.56 5.87 -52.34
N LEU A 597 15.25 5.76 -52.11
CA LEU A 597 14.37 5.09 -53.06
C LEU A 597 14.44 5.87 -54.39
N GLY A 598 15.34 5.45 -55.28
CA GLY A 598 15.27 5.79 -56.69
C GLY A 598 14.02 5.14 -57.29
N CYS A 599 13.10 6.00 -57.73
CA CYS A 599 11.88 5.76 -58.51
C CYS A 599 10.57 5.47 -57.74
#